data_AF-E4Y8L0-F1
#
_entry.id   AF-E4Y8L0-F1
#
_cell.length_a   1.000
_cell.length_b   1.000
_cell.length_c   1.000
_cell.angle_alpha   90.00
_cell.angle_beta   90.00
_cell.angle_gamma   90.00
#
_symmetry.space_group_name_H-M   'P 1'
#
loop_
_entity.id
_entity.type
_entity.pdbx_description
1 polymer ?
#
loop_
_entity_poly.entity_id
_entity_poly.type
_entity_poly.pdbx_seq_one_letter_code
_entity_poly.pdbx_strand_id
1 'polypeptide(L)'
;MFWKIRESEEWTKSQAWGYATLANTLITMVAVAGIGIIICTKRLSKSTMQLIFDFFIALGVSTMLASALLHFLPEVLGIGTGEDYIAAVGKLSVVLANPSKNAIEPAKTDSDVDVELESKESTEELKEKRKRNRSAILGILVGDSVHNFVDGVAIGVSWAQSWETGLATSLAIFLHELPHELADFTIYINFGLSNVSALAANTFSAIWSYGGLYLGLALSENTDASAWLMASVIGLFLYIPFVDILPELKINKKEEKKWLRFAVQNIGMLAGFVIMTVIGIAEGG
;
A
#
# COMPACT_ATOMS: atom_id res chain seq x y z
N MET A 1 17.43 43.10 -14.90
CA MET A 1 17.45 42.05 -15.95
C MET A 1 18.16 40.86 -15.30
N PHE A 2 17.54 39.93 -14.58
CA PHE A 2 16.61 38.90 -15.03
C PHE A 2 15.99 38.14 -13.83
N TRP A 3 15.56 38.81 -12.76
CA TRP A 3 14.67 38.18 -11.78
C TRP A 3 13.25 38.34 -12.28
N LYS A 4 12.92 37.56 -13.30
CA LYS A 4 11.53 37.32 -13.69
C LYS A 4 10.95 36.50 -12.56
N ILE A 5 10.19 37.17 -11.71
CA ILE A 5 9.27 36.59 -10.74
C ILE A 5 8.63 35.39 -11.43
N ARG A 6 8.97 34.18 -10.97
CA ARG A 6 8.19 32.99 -11.30
C ARG A 6 6.88 33.23 -10.56
N GLU A 7 5.94 33.88 -11.23
CA GLU A 7 4.53 33.74 -10.88
C GLU A 7 4.33 32.22 -10.78
N SER A 8 4.19 31.72 -9.55
CA SER A 8 3.77 30.35 -9.33
C SER A 8 2.45 30.23 -10.07
N GLU A 9 2.43 29.49 -11.17
CA GLU A 9 1.20 29.08 -11.84
C GLU A 9 0.24 28.64 -10.73
N GLU A 10 -0.86 29.37 -10.53
CA GLU A 10 -1.86 28.97 -9.55
C GLU A 10 -2.29 27.56 -9.91
N TRP A 11 -2.14 26.63 -8.96
CA TRP A 11 -2.50 25.24 -9.15
C TRP A 11 -4.00 25.14 -9.46
N THR A 12 -4.32 24.92 -10.73
CA THR A 12 -5.70 25.00 -11.19
C THR A 12 -6.45 23.70 -10.92
N LYS A 13 -7.77 23.79 -10.72
CA LYS A 13 -8.64 22.61 -10.58
C LYS A 13 -8.52 21.65 -11.76
N SER A 14 -8.40 22.17 -12.99
CA SER A 14 -8.23 21.33 -14.19
C SER A 14 -6.89 20.58 -14.19
N GLN A 15 -5.81 21.22 -13.71
CA GLN A 15 -4.53 20.55 -13.50
C GLN A 15 -4.66 19.46 -12.44
N ALA A 16 -5.28 19.74 -11.29
CA ALA A 16 -5.50 18.76 -10.23
C ALA A 16 -6.22 17.50 -10.74
N TRP A 17 -7.35 17.66 -11.43
CA TRP A 17 -8.11 16.54 -11.98
C TRP A 17 -7.32 15.77 -13.05
N GLY A 18 -6.60 16.48 -13.92
CA GLY A 18 -5.81 15.88 -14.99
C GLY A 18 -4.62 15.08 -14.46
N TYR A 19 -3.83 15.65 -13.56
CA TYR A 19 -2.66 14.99 -12.98
C TYR A 19 -3.03 13.86 -12.04
N ALA A 20 -4.08 14.01 -11.23
CA ALA A 20 -4.56 12.94 -10.35
C ALA A 20 -5.03 11.72 -11.15
N THR A 21 -5.80 11.96 -12.23
CA THR A 21 -6.24 10.89 -13.14
C THR A 21 -5.05 10.24 -13.84
N LEU A 22 -4.10 11.03 -14.35
CA LEU A 22 -2.89 10.51 -14.99
C LEU A 22 -2.07 9.66 -14.02
N ALA A 23 -1.86 10.14 -12.79
CA ALA A 23 -1.10 9.42 -11.77
C ALA A 23 -1.78 8.08 -11.43
N ASN A 24 -3.09 8.07 -11.18
CA ASN A 24 -3.84 6.84 -10.90
C ASN A 24 -3.81 5.85 -12.08
N THR A 25 -3.94 6.36 -13.31
CA THR A 25 -3.80 5.53 -14.52
C THR A 25 -2.40 4.93 -14.64
N LEU A 26 -1.34 5.70 -14.36
CA LEU A 26 0.03 5.18 -14.42
C LEU A 26 0.27 4.10 -13.37
N ILE A 27 -0.21 4.28 -12.14
CA ILE A 27 -0.10 3.30 -11.05
C ILE A 27 -0.76 1.97 -11.48
N THR A 28 -2.04 2.03 -11.84
CA THR A 28 -2.82 0.84 -12.24
C THR A 28 -2.25 0.17 -13.50
N MET A 29 -1.78 0.95 -14.49
CA MET A 29 -1.16 0.38 -15.68
C MET A 29 0.17 -0.32 -15.38
N VAL A 30 1.02 0.26 -14.53
CA VAL A 30 2.31 -0.35 -14.18
C VAL A 30 2.11 -1.61 -13.34
N ALA A 31 1.15 -1.62 -12.43
CA ALA A 31 0.86 -2.79 -11.60
C ALA A 31 0.36 -3.98 -12.45
N VAL A 32 -0.61 -3.74 -13.34
CA VAL A 32 -1.09 -4.73 -14.34
C VAL A 32 0.03 -5.18 -15.28
N ALA A 33 0.85 -4.25 -15.78
CA ALA A 33 1.99 -4.58 -16.65
C ALA A 33 3.06 -5.40 -15.92
N GLY A 34 3.32 -5.12 -14.64
CA GLY A 34 4.25 -5.85 -13.79
C GLY A 34 3.87 -7.33 -13.67
N ILE A 35 2.59 -7.60 -13.41
CA ILE A 35 2.04 -8.97 -13.39
C ILE A 35 2.19 -9.63 -14.77
N GLY A 36 1.85 -8.91 -15.84
CA GLY A 36 1.99 -9.40 -17.22
C GLY A 36 3.43 -9.76 -17.57
N ILE A 37 4.41 -8.94 -17.17
CA ILE A 37 5.83 -9.23 -17.36
C ILE A 37 6.21 -10.51 -16.63
N ILE A 38 5.78 -10.71 -15.38
CA ILE A 38 6.11 -11.90 -14.60
C ILE A 38 5.49 -13.18 -15.18
N ILE A 39 4.27 -13.10 -15.72
CA ILE A 39 3.66 -14.21 -16.47
C ILE A 39 4.52 -14.56 -17.70
N CYS A 40 5.05 -13.56 -18.40
CA CYS A 40 5.86 -13.73 -19.60
C CYS A 40 7.30 -14.17 -19.29
N THR A 41 7.88 -13.69 -18.19
CA THR A 41 9.26 -13.97 -17.81
C THR A 41 9.32 -15.15 -16.84
N LYS A 42 9.48 -16.37 -17.36
CA LYS A 42 9.80 -17.57 -16.55
C LYS A 42 11.23 -17.55 -15.95
N ARG A 43 11.83 -16.37 -15.75
CA ARG A 43 13.29 -16.20 -15.73
C ARG A 43 13.88 -15.72 -14.41
N LEU A 44 13.06 -15.28 -13.45
CA LEU A 44 13.55 -14.94 -12.11
C LEU A 44 13.46 -16.13 -11.15
N SER A 45 14.52 -16.35 -10.38
CA SER A 45 14.50 -17.28 -9.26
C SER A 45 13.51 -16.78 -8.20
N LYS A 46 12.79 -17.72 -7.55
CA LYS A 46 11.89 -17.41 -6.43
C LYS A 46 12.58 -16.55 -5.36
N SER A 47 13.86 -16.82 -5.08
CA SER A 47 14.64 -16.05 -4.11
C SER A 47 14.88 -14.61 -4.54
N THR A 48 15.03 -14.34 -5.84
CA THR A 48 15.24 -12.99 -6.35
C THR A 48 13.95 -12.20 -6.31
N MET A 49 12.83 -12.81 -6.73
CA MET A 49 11.50 -12.21 -6.65
C MET A 49 11.16 -11.81 -5.21
N GLN A 50 11.47 -12.67 -4.24
CA GLN A 50 11.24 -12.39 -2.83
C GLN A 50 12.04 -11.17 -2.33
N LEU A 51 13.31 -11.04 -2.73
CA LEU A 51 14.11 -9.87 -2.35
C LEU A 51 13.60 -8.58 -3.00
N ILE A 52 13.14 -8.66 -4.24
CA ILE A 52 12.53 -7.52 -4.93
C ILE A 52 11.26 -7.09 -4.19
N PHE A 53 10.40 -8.03 -3.81
CA PHE A 53 9.20 -7.73 -3.01
C PHE A 53 9.54 -7.14 -1.66
N ASP A 54 10.43 -7.76 -0.90
CA ASP A 54 10.88 -7.25 0.39
C ASP A 54 11.37 -5.80 0.29
N PHE A 55 12.08 -5.46 -0.79
CA PHE A 55 12.55 -4.11 -1.06
C PHE A 55 11.38 -3.14 -1.32
N PHE A 56 10.52 -3.44 -2.29
CA PHE A 56 9.42 -2.54 -2.67
C PHE A 56 8.38 -2.39 -1.55
N ILE A 57 8.06 -3.48 -0.85
CA ILE A 57 7.16 -3.46 0.31
C ILE A 57 7.74 -2.56 1.42
N ALA A 58 9.01 -2.75 1.77
CA ALA A 58 9.67 -1.95 2.80
C ALA A 58 9.81 -0.46 2.38
N LEU A 59 10.05 -0.22 1.09
CA LEU A 59 10.07 1.10 0.49
C LEU A 59 8.70 1.77 0.59
N GLY A 60 7.63 1.08 0.19
CA GLY A 60 6.23 1.50 0.28
C GLY A 60 5.78 1.84 1.71
N VAL A 61 6.05 0.93 2.67
CA VAL A 61 5.83 1.14 4.11
C VAL A 61 6.44 2.44 4.59
N SER A 62 7.71 2.66 4.26
CA SER A 62 8.39 3.88 4.70
C SER A 62 7.85 5.13 4.00
N THR A 63 7.48 5.06 2.72
CA THR A 63 6.92 6.22 2.02
C THR A 63 5.54 6.59 2.53
N MET A 64 4.69 5.62 2.88
CA MET A 64 3.36 5.88 3.47
C MET A 64 3.48 6.49 4.87
N LEU A 65 4.31 5.89 5.74
CA LEU A 65 4.55 6.41 7.09
C LEU A 65 5.17 7.81 7.03
N ALA A 66 6.11 8.04 6.13
CA ALA A 66 6.69 9.36 5.94
C ALA A 66 5.70 10.34 5.29
N SER A 67 4.83 9.94 4.37
CA SER A 67 3.79 10.84 3.85
C SER A 67 2.82 11.27 4.97
N ALA A 68 2.34 10.31 5.77
CA ALA A 68 1.47 10.57 6.91
C ALA A 68 2.12 11.51 7.94
N LEU A 69 3.34 11.22 8.36
CA LEU A 69 4.01 11.96 9.43
C LEU A 69 4.64 13.27 8.96
N LEU A 70 5.17 13.30 7.73
CA LEU A 70 5.97 14.41 7.25
C LEU A 70 5.19 15.44 6.43
N HIS A 71 4.12 15.02 5.75
CA HIS A 71 3.34 15.89 4.85
C HIS A 71 1.95 16.17 5.42
N PHE A 72 1.15 15.13 5.63
CA PHE A 72 -0.26 15.28 5.99
C PHE A 72 -0.49 15.73 7.44
N LEU A 73 0.23 15.15 8.41
CA LEU A 73 0.02 15.47 9.82
C LEU A 73 0.38 16.93 10.18
N PRO A 74 1.52 17.49 9.73
CA PRO A 74 1.82 18.91 9.96
C PRO A 74 0.81 19.85 9.33
N GLU A 75 0.33 19.53 8.12
CA GLU A 75 -0.67 20.31 7.39
C GLU A 75 -1.99 20.39 8.17
N VAL A 76 -2.50 19.26 8.66
CA VAL A 76 -3.74 19.22 9.46
C VAL A 76 -3.60 19.93 10.81
N LEU A 77 -2.41 19.89 11.41
CA LEU A 77 -2.16 20.53 12.71
C LEU A 77 -1.84 22.03 12.59
N GLY A 78 -1.67 22.57 11.37
CA GLY A 78 -1.29 23.96 11.14
C GLY A 78 0.09 24.33 11.69
N ILE A 79 0.98 23.34 11.88
CA ILE A 79 2.33 23.56 12.41
C ILE A 79 3.23 24.01 11.26
N GLY A 80 3.28 25.32 11.03
CA GLY A 80 4.22 25.92 10.10
C GLY A 80 5.65 25.92 10.66
N THR A 81 6.56 25.25 9.96
CA THR A 81 8.04 25.33 10.00
C THR A 81 8.82 24.52 11.06
N GLY A 82 9.62 23.56 10.54
CA GLY A 82 10.98 23.18 10.97
C GLY A 82 11.26 22.73 12.40
N GLU A 83 11.19 23.63 13.38
CA GLU A 83 11.76 23.42 14.72
C GLU A 83 10.83 22.65 15.66
N ASP A 84 9.51 22.86 15.57
CA ASP A 84 8.51 22.13 16.36
C ASP A 84 8.33 20.68 15.87
N TYR A 85 8.70 20.42 14.62
CA TYR A 85 8.59 19.13 13.96
C TYR A 85 9.61 18.11 14.44
N ILE A 86 10.88 18.51 14.58
CA ILE A 86 11.94 17.67 15.15
C ILE A 86 11.58 17.27 16.60
N ALA A 87 10.94 18.18 17.34
CA ALA A 87 10.47 17.91 18.70
C ALA A 87 9.28 16.93 18.75
N ALA A 88 8.36 16.98 17.77
CA ALA A 88 7.23 16.06 17.66
C ALA A 88 7.66 14.65 17.23
N VAL A 89 8.51 14.55 16.20
CA VAL A 89 9.10 13.27 15.73
C VAL A 89 9.97 12.64 16.82
N GLY A 90 10.73 13.47 17.55
CA GLY A 90 11.53 13.03 18.70
C GLY A 90 10.68 12.45 19.85
N LYS A 91 9.49 13.01 20.10
CA LYS A 91 8.56 12.50 21.13
C LYS A 91 7.88 11.20 20.69
N LEU A 92 7.53 11.05 19.41
CA LEU A 92 6.92 9.81 18.89
C LEU A 92 7.90 8.64 18.85
N SER A 93 9.18 8.92 18.55
CA SER A 93 10.28 7.94 18.57
C SER A 93 10.49 7.30 19.95
N VAL A 94 10.22 8.06 21.02
CA VAL A 94 10.34 7.59 22.42
C VAL A 94 9.14 6.73 22.83
N VAL A 95 7.95 6.98 22.28
CA VAL A 95 6.73 6.21 22.58
C VAL A 95 6.74 4.85 21.86
N LEU A 96 7.30 4.78 20.65
CA LEU A 96 7.45 3.52 19.89
C LEU A 96 8.58 2.61 20.42
N ALA A 97 9.46 3.12 21.28
CA ALA A 97 10.56 2.35 21.86
C ALA A 97 10.14 1.40 23.01
N ASN A 98 8.84 1.32 23.34
CA ASN A 98 8.36 0.47 24.44
C ASN A 98 7.26 -0.52 23.99
N PRO A 99 7.63 -1.65 23.36
CA PRO A 99 6.66 -2.64 22.90
C PRO A 99 6.25 -3.52 24.10
N SER A 100 5.20 -3.12 24.81
CA SER A 100 4.58 -3.96 25.83
C SER A 100 3.83 -5.13 25.16
N LYS A 101 4.46 -6.29 25.29
CA LYS A 101 3.99 -7.66 25.05
C LYS A 101 2.48 -7.84 25.19
N ASN A 102 1.82 -8.31 24.13
CA ASN A 102 0.64 -9.16 24.21
C ASN A 102 0.70 -10.17 23.05
N ALA A 103 1.29 -11.33 23.34
CA ALA A 103 1.25 -12.50 22.47
C ALA A 103 -0.05 -13.25 22.76
N ILE A 104 -0.86 -13.47 21.72
CA ILE A 104 -2.00 -14.39 21.78
C ILE A 104 -1.44 -15.80 21.52
N GLU A 105 -1.54 -16.67 22.53
CA GLU A 105 -1.18 -18.09 22.41
C GLU A 105 -2.18 -18.85 21.54
N PRO A 106 -1.74 -19.83 20.73
CA PRO A 106 -2.63 -20.73 20.02
C PRO A 106 -3.15 -21.85 20.94
N ALA A 107 -4.44 -22.14 20.85
CA ALA A 107 -5.10 -23.23 21.55
C ALA A 107 -4.68 -24.62 21.03
N LYS A 108 -4.53 -25.58 21.95
CA LYS A 108 -4.41 -27.03 21.68
C LYS A 108 -5.69 -27.75 22.10
N THR A 109 -6.04 -28.81 21.38
CA THR A 109 -6.66 -30.02 21.97
C THR A 109 -6.46 -31.24 21.07
N ASP A 110 -6.27 -32.38 21.73
CA ASP A 110 -5.87 -33.71 21.21
C ASP A 110 -7.03 -34.56 20.63
N SER A 111 -6.61 -35.72 20.11
CA SER A 111 -7.20 -36.82 19.32
C SER A 111 -8.38 -37.60 19.96
N ASP A 112 -9.11 -38.58 19.36
CA ASP A 112 -8.84 -39.68 18.39
C ASP A 112 -10.15 -40.28 17.75
N VAL A 113 -10.00 -41.20 16.77
CA VAL A 113 -10.88 -42.37 16.36
C VAL A 113 -12.15 -42.11 15.49
N ASP A 114 -12.57 -42.85 14.45
CA ASP A 114 -12.09 -43.93 13.54
C ASP A 114 -13.03 -44.04 12.30
N VAL A 115 -12.45 -44.45 11.15
CA VAL A 115 -12.91 -45.41 10.09
C VAL A 115 -14.14 -45.17 9.16
N GLU A 116 -13.81 -45.16 7.87
CA GLU A 116 -14.46 -45.56 6.59
C GLU A 116 -15.79 -44.95 6.08
N LEU A 117 -15.71 -44.23 4.94
CA LEU A 117 -16.64 -44.31 3.78
C LEU A 117 -16.01 -43.68 2.51
N GLU A 118 -14.99 -44.35 1.97
CA GLU A 118 -13.99 -43.83 1.01
C GLU A 118 -14.46 -43.55 -0.44
N SER A 119 -15.76 -43.36 -0.71
CA SER A 119 -16.24 -43.04 -2.09
C SER A 119 -17.15 -41.82 -2.23
N LYS A 120 -17.68 -41.26 -1.13
CA LYS A 120 -18.44 -40.00 -1.14
C LYS A 120 -17.66 -38.82 -0.54
N GLU A 121 -16.72 -39.07 0.36
CA GLU A 121 -15.86 -38.04 1.00
C GLU A 121 -15.05 -37.23 -0.01
N SER A 122 -14.45 -37.87 -1.02
CA SER A 122 -13.63 -37.18 -2.02
C SER A 122 -14.41 -36.09 -2.76
N THR A 123 -15.71 -36.28 -3.01
CA THR A 123 -16.54 -35.31 -3.72
C THR A 123 -17.00 -34.16 -2.80
N GLU A 124 -17.35 -34.45 -1.55
CA GLU A 124 -17.74 -33.41 -0.57
C GLU A 124 -16.53 -32.61 -0.06
N GLU A 125 -15.39 -33.25 0.19
CA GLU A 125 -14.13 -32.56 0.51
C GLU A 125 -13.66 -31.65 -0.64
N LEU A 126 -13.78 -32.10 -1.89
CA LEU A 126 -13.47 -31.26 -3.06
C LEU A 126 -14.45 -30.10 -3.19
N LYS A 127 -15.74 -30.29 -2.87
CA LYS A 127 -16.73 -29.21 -2.85
C LYS A 127 -16.43 -28.20 -1.75
N GLU A 128 -16.15 -28.64 -0.53
CA GLU A 128 -15.81 -27.78 0.60
C GLU A 128 -14.49 -27.05 0.36
N LYS A 129 -13.46 -27.72 -0.20
CA LYS A 129 -12.22 -27.07 -0.61
C LYS A 129 -12.46 -26.00 -1.69
N ARG A 130 -13.30 -26.29 -2.70
CA ARG A 130 -13.66 -25.31 -3.74
C ARG A 130 -14.45 -24.14 -3.17
N LYS A 131 -15.38 -24.40 -2.25
CA LYS A 131 -16.17 -23.37 -1.55
C LYS A 131 -15.28 -22.47 -0.70
N ARG A 132 -14.36 -23.06 0.06
CA ARG A 132 -13.34 -22.35 0.85
C ARG A 132 -12.43 -21.50 -0.04
N ASN A 133 -11.91 -22.07 -1.14
CA ASN A 133 -11.09 -21.31 -2.09
C ASN A 133 -11.88 -20.14 -2.68
N ARG A 134 -13.13 -20.36 -3.12
CA ARG A 134 -13.99 -19.27 -3.63
C ARG A 134 -14.23 -18.19 -2.59
N SER A 135 -14.49 -18.58 -1.34
CA SER A 135 -14.66 -17.62 -0.24
C SER A 135 -13.41 -16.80 0.01
N ALA A 136 -12.22 -17.42 -0.03
CA ALA A 136 -10.96 -16.73 0.13
C ALA A 136 -10.69 -15.76 -1.03
N ILE A 137 -10.91 -16.19 -2.27
CA ILE A 137 -10.79 -15.35 -3.47
C ILE A 137 -11.72 -14.14 -3.38
N LEU A 138 -12.98 -14.34 -3.01
CA LEU A 138 -13.95 -13.25 -2.85
C LEU A 138 -13.55 -12.29 -1.73
N GLY A 139 -13.03 -12.81 -0.61
CA GLY A 139 -12.54 -11.99 0.50
C GLY A 139 -11.39 -11.07 0.09
N ILE A 140 -10.41 -11.62 -0.62
CA ILE A 140 -9.26 -10.86 -1.15
C ILE A 140 -9.76 -9.82 -2.15
N LEU A 141 -10.59 -10.22 -3.13
CA LEU A 141 -11.11 -9.30 -4.14
C LEU A 141 -11.85 -8.10 -3.54
N VAL A 142 -12.69 -8.33 -2.53
CA VAL A 142 -13.43 -7.26 -1.86
C VAL A 142 -12.49 -6.38 -1.03
N GLY A 143 -11.57 -7.00 -0.28
CA GLY A 143 -10.58 -6.27 0.52
C GLY A 143 -9.72 -5.36 -0.35
N ASP A 144 -9.18 -5.91 -1.43
CA ASP A 144 -8.35 -5.20 -2.41
C ASP A 144 -9.16 -4.09 -3.12
N SER A 145 -10.44 -4.32 -3.45
CA SER A 145 -11.28 -3.29 -4.08
C SER A 145 -11.51 -2.09 -3.15
N VAL A 146 -11.69 -2.35 -1.85
CA VAL A 146 -11.82 -1.30 -0.83
C VAL A 146 -10.48 -0.59 -0.64
N HIS A 147 -9.37 -1.32 -0.60
CA HIS A 147 -8.02 -0.74 -0.51
C HIS A 147 -7.76 0.23 -1.66
N ASN A 148 -7.93 -0.25 -2.90
CA ASN A 148 -7.79 0.52 -4.11
C ASN A 148 -8.69 1.76 -4.12
N PHE A 149 -9.94 1.63 -3.65
CA PHE A 149 -10.83 2.78 -3.49
C PHE A 149 -10.27 3.84 -2.53
N VAL A 150 -9.76 3.45 -1.36
CA VAL A 150 -9.24 4.42 -0.39
C VAL A 150 -7.93 5.06 -0.89
N ASP A 151 -7.08 4.31 -1.58
CA ASP A 151 -5.91 4.87 -2.27
C ASP A 151 -6.30 5.89 -3.32
N GLY A 152 -7.34 5.60 -4.09
CA GLY A 152 -7.98 6.57 -4.98
C GLY A 152 -8.36 7.86 -4.26
N VAL A 153 -9.05 7.76 -3.12
CA VAL A 153 -9.43 8.94 -2.30
C VAL A 153 -8.18 9.72 -1.88
N ALA A 154 -7.14 9.05 -1.42
CA ALA A 154 -5.88 9.69 -1.01
C ALA A 154 -5.22 10.45 -2.19
N ILE A 155 -5.15 9.86 -3.37
CA ILE A 155 -4.66 10.54 -4.58
C ILE A 155 -5.51 11.77 -4.88
N GLY A 156 -6.84 11.62 -4.89
CA GLY A 156 -7.77 12.70 -5.24
C GLY A 156 -7.69 13.90 -4.30
N VAL A 157 -7.66 13.65 -2.99
CA VAL A 157 -7.53 14.70 -1.97
C VAL A 157 -6.18 15.41 -2.07
N SER A 158 -5.10 14.64 -2.24
CA SER A 158 -3.73 15.18 -2.24
C SER A 158 -3.44 16.05 -3.45
N TRP A 159 -3.84 15.61 -4.64
CA TRP A 159 -3.69 16.42 -5.86
C TRP A 159 -4.63 17.63 -5.90
N ALA A 160 -5.74 17.62 -5.16
CA ALA A 160 -6.59 18.80 -5.03
C ALA A 160 -5.95 19.91 -4.17
N GLN A 161 -5.03 19.55 -3.27
CA GLN A 161 -4.35 20.51 -2.40
C GLN A 161 -3.16 21.16 -3.10
N SER A 162 -2.24 20.34 -3.62
CA SER A 162 -1.02 20.82 -4.28
C SER A 162 -0.44 19.74 -5.21
N TRP A 163 0.46 20.14 -6.11
CA TRP A 163 1.12 19.19 -6.99
C TRP A 163 2.17 18.36 -6.25
N GLU A 164 2.77 18.94 -5.21
CA GLU A 164 3.79 18.32 -4.39
C GLU A 164 3.19 17.20 -3.53
N THR A 165 2.15 17.52 -2.76
CA THR A 165 1.42 16.55 -1.92
C THR A 165 0.81 15.46 -2.80
N GLY A 166 0.25 15.83 -3.96
CA GLY A 166 -0.25 14.89 -4.96
C GLY A 166 0.80 13.91 -5.46
N LEU A 167 1.97 14.41 -5.86
CA LEU A 167 3.08 13.58 -6.35
C LEU A 167 3.64 12.66 -5.25
N ALA A 168 3.84 13.19 -4.04
CA ALA A 168 4.32 12.46 -2.88
C ALA A 168 3.40 11.27 -2.56
N THR A 169 2.09 11.53 -2.56
CA THR A 169 1.06 10.53 -2.26
C THR A 169 0.97 9.47 -3.35
N SER A 170 0.94 9.89 -4.63
CA SER A 170 0.94 8.95 -5.75
C SER A 170 2.19 8.07 -5.77
N LEU A 171 3.36 8.62 -5.43
CA LEU A 171 4.58 7.81 -5.32
C LEU A 171 4.50 6.83 -4.15
N ALA A 172 4.00 7.26 -2.99
CA ALA A 172 3.83 6.36 -1.85
C ALA A 172 2.88 5.20 -2.16
N ILE A 173 1.76 5.46 -2.85
CA ILE A 173 0.80 4.46 -3.30
C ILE A 173 1.41 3.52 -4.33
N PHE A 174 2.02 4.09 -5.37
CA PHE A 174 2.69 3.33 -6.42
C PHE A 174 3.65 2.24 -5.87
N LEU A 175 4.41 2.59 -4.84
CA LEU A 175 5.48 1.74 -4.31
C LEU A 175 4.96 0.55 -3.50
N HIS A 176 3.79 0.63 -2.87
CA HIS A 176 3.21 -0.49 -2.13
C HIS A 176 2.13 -1.25 -2.92
N GLU A 177 1.48 -0.62 -3.89
CA GLU A 177 0.46 -1.26 -4.72
C GLU A 177 1.07 -2.33 -5.65
N LEU A 178 2.24 -2.05 -6.25
CA LEU A 178 2.88 -2.99 -7.17
C LEU A 178 3.21 -4.36 -6.49
N PRO A 179 3.83 -4.39 -5.29
CA PRO A 179 3.99 -5.65 -4.55
C PRO A 179 2.68 -6.28 -4.10
N HIS A 180 1.71 -5.47 -3.64
CA HIS A 180 0.43 -5.94 -3.12
C HIS A 180 -0.39 -6.67 -4.21
N GLU A 181 -0.57 -6.04 -5.37
CA GLU A 181 -1.26 -6.67 -6.50
C GLU A 181 -0.57 -7.99 -6.92
N LEU A 182 0.76 -8.06 -6.85
CA LEU A 182 1.49 -9.28 -7.23
C LEU A 182 1.38 -10.40 -6.20
N ALA A 183 1.25 -10.05 -4.92
CA ALA A 183 0.93 -11.00 -3.87
C ALA A 183 -0.47 -11.58 -4.09
N ASP A 184 -1.47 -10.74 -4.35
CA ASP A 184 -2.85 -11.16 -4.64
C ASP A 184 -2.95 -12.04 -5.88
N PHE A 185 -2.28 -11.64 -6.97
CA PHE A 185 -2.17 -12.47 -8.16
C PHE A 185 -1.63 -13.86 -7.83
N THR A 186 -0.54 -13.93 -7.05
CA THR A 186 0.07 -15.20 -6.64
C THR A 186 -0.88 -16.05 -5.80
N ILE A 187 -1.66 -15.44 -4.90
CA ILE A 187 -2.66 -16.13 -4.09
C ILE A 187 -3.80 -16.67 -4.96
N TYR A 188 -4.30 -15.89 -5.93
CA TYR A 188 -5.31 -16.34 -6.88
C TYR A 188 -4.87 -17.57 -7.67
N ILE A 189 -3.63 -17.57 -8.19
CA ILE A 189 -3.06 -18.74 -8.86
C ILE A 189 -2.99 -19.96 -7.92
N ASN A 190 -2.59 -19.75 -6.66
CA ASN A 190 -2.54 -20.82 -5.65
C ASN A 190 -3.93 -21.40 -5.31
N PHE A 191 -4.99 -20.60 -5.40
CA PHE A 191 -6.37 -21.07 -5.25
C PHE A 191 -6.98 -21.68 -6.52
N GLY A 192 -6.23 -21.69 -7.63
CA GLY A 192 -6.57 -22.39 -8.86
C GLY A 192 -7.20 -21.51 -9.94
N LEU A 193 -7.10 -20.17 -9.84
CA LEU A 193 -7.47 -19.29 -10.94
C LEU A 193 -6.48 -19.44 -12.09
N SER A 194 -6.97 -19.28 -13.32
CA SER A 194 -6.10 -19.12 -14.47
C SER A 194 -5.38 -17.77 -14.43
N ASN A 195 -4.24 -17.64 -15.11
CA ASN A 195 -3.51 -16.36 -15.22
C ASN A 195 -4.42 -15.22 -15.68
N VAL A 196 -5.31 -15.47 -16.64
CA VAL A 196 -6.24 -14.47 -17.15
C VAL A 196 -7.28 -14.09 -16.09
N SER A 197 -7.82 -15.08 -15.37
CA SER A 197 -8.82 -14.83 -14.32
C SER A 197 -8.22 -14.08 -13.12
N ALA A 198 -7.00 -14.41 -12.71
CA ALA A 198 -6.29 -13.72 -11.64
C ALA A 198 -5.95 -12.28 -12.03
N LEU A 199 -5.44 -12.06 -13.25
CA LEU A 199 -5.17 -10.71 -13.77
C LEU A 199 -6.45 -9.88 -13.88
N ALA A 200 -7.54 -10.48 -14.33
CA ALA A 200 -8.84 -9.81 -14.42
C ALA A 200 -9.41 -9.43 -13.05
N ALA A 201 -9.21 -10.26 -12.02
CA ALA A 201 -9.61 -9.96 -10.65
C ALA A 201 -8.85 -8.74 -10.09
N ASN A 202 -7.53 -8.70 -10.21
CA ASN A 202 -6.73 -7.52 -9.83
C ASN A 202 -7.15 -6.28 -10.61
N THR A 203 -7.27 -6.39 -11.93
CA THR A 203 -7.66 -5.25 -12.77
C THR A 203 -9.05 -4.73 -12.37
N PHE A 204 -9.98 -5.61 -12.03
CA PHE A 204 -11.30 -5.22 -11.56
C PHE A 204 -11.23 -4.46 -10.22
N SER A 205 -10.42 -4.93 -9.30
CA SER A 205 -10.15 -4.27 -8.03
C SER A 205 -9.53 -2.88 -8.23
N ALA A 206 -8.49 -2.79 -9.06
CA ALA A 206 -7.81 -1.54 -9.41
C ALA A 206 -8.74 -0.48 -10.04
N ILE A 207 -9.83 -0.86 -10.71
CA ILE A 207 -10.83 0.09 -11.23
C ILE A 207 -11.52 0.88 -10.10
N TRP A 208 -11.67 0.31 -8.90
CA TRP A 208 -12.29 1.00 -7.77
C TRP A 208 -11.52 2.23 -7.32
N SER A 209 -10.21 2.29 -7.59
CA SER A 209 -9.39 3.49 -7.34
C SER A 209 -9.92 4.73 -8.06
N TYR A 210 -10.49 4.61 -9.25
CA TYR A 210 -11.07 5.75 -9.95
C TYR A 210 -12.32 6.29 -9.24
N GLY A 211 -13.11 5.41 -8.62
CA GLY A 211 -14.25 5.84 -7.81
C GLY A 211 -13.80 6.68 -6.61
N GLY A 212 -12.75 6.22 -5.92
CA GLY A 212 -12.14 6.95 -4.82
C GLY A 212 -11.52 8.27 -5.25
N LEU A 213 -10.76 8.25 -6.35
CA LEU A 213 -10.11 9.41 -6.96
C LEU A 213 -11.09 10.55 -7.20
N TYR A 214 -12.17 10.28 -7.94
CA TYR A 214 -13.14 11.31 -8.27
C TYR A 214 -13.96 11.74 -7.06
N LEU A 215 -14.20 10.85 -6.09
CA LEU A 215 -14.82 11.23 -4.82
C LEU A 215 -13.91 12.18 -4.03
N GLY A 216 -12.62 11.87 -3.92
CA GLY A 216 -11.63 12.70 -3.23
C GLY A 216 -11.51 14.08 -3.88
N LEU A 217 -11.38 14.13 -5.21
CA LEU A 217 -11.36 15.39 -5.96
C LEU A 217 -12.64 16.22 -5.76
N ALA A 218 -13.82 15.59 -5.82
CA ALA A 218 -15.09 16.30 -5.69
C ALA A 218 -15.35 16.84 -4.28
N LEU A 219 -14.96 16.10 -3.24
CA LEU A 219 -15.22 16.49 -1.85
C LEU A 219 -14.14 17.39 -1.26
N SER A 220 -12.95 17.45 -1.87
CA SER A 220 -11.85 18.34 -1.45
C SER A 220 -12.22 19.83 -1.45
N GLU A 221 -13.24 20.22 -2.21
CA GLU A 221 -13.72 21.61 -2.29
C GLU A 221 -14.48 22.08 -1.03
N ASN A 222 -15.02 21.14 -0.26
CA ASN A 222 -15.69 21.43 1.00
C ASN A 222 -14.67 21.31 2.14
N THR A 223 -14.40 22.40 2.85
CA THR A 223 -13.38 22.47 3.90
C THR A 223 -13.61 21.44 5.01
N ASP A 224 -14.86 21.22 5.41
CA ASP A 224 -15.19 20.26 6.47
C ASP A 224 -14.99 18.82 5.98
N ALA A 225 -15.43 18.52 4.75
CA ALA A 225 -15.25 17.19 4.16
C ALA A 225 -13.77 16.89 3.89
N SER A 226 -13.01 17.87 3.40
CA SER A 226 -11.57 17.77 3.13
C SER A 226 -10.78 17.43 4.39
N ALA A 227 -11.10 18.07 5.53
CA ALA A 227 -10.45 17.76 6.80
C ALA A 227 -10.72 16.32 7.28
N TRP A 228 -11.97 15.84 7.18
CA TRP A 228 -12.32 14.46 7.54
C TRP A 228 -11.70 13.43 6.60
N LEU A 229 -11.64 13.74 5.29
CA LEU A 229 -10.98 12.89 4.31
C LEU A 229 -9.47 12.83 4.56
N MET A 230 -8.82 13.96 4.82
CA MET A 230 -7.39 13.99 5.12
C MET A 230 -7.07 13.25 6.43
N ALA A 231 -7.87 13.42 7.48
CA ALA A 231 -7.72 12.65 8.71
C ALA A 231 -7.88 11.13 8.45
N SER A 232 -8.79 10.75 7.55
CA SER A 232 -8.98 9.36 7.14
C SER A 232 -7.77 8.83 6.37
N VAL A 233 -7.21 9.63 5.45
CA VAL A 233 -6.00 9.29 4.68
C VAL A 233 -4.79 9.12 5.60
N ILE A 234 -4.57 10.03 6.57
CA ILE A 234 -3.51 9.91 7.59
C ILE A 234 -3.69 8.61 8.38
N GLY A 235 -4.91 8.36 8.86
CA GLY A 235 -5.23 7.15 9.62
C GLY A 235 -4.92 5.88 8.84
N LEU A 236 -5.27 5.85 7.56
CA LEU A 236 -5.02 4.71 6.68
C LEU A 236 -3.52 4.54 6.39
N PHE A 237 -2.82 5.62 6.08
CA PHE A 237 -1.37 5.59 5.78
C PHE A 237 -0.52 5.23 7.00
N LEU A 238 -1.08 5.31 8.21
CA LEU A 238 -0.52 4.70 9.41
C LEU A 238 -0.97 3.23 9.56
N TYR A 239 -2.26 2.95 9.36
CA TYR A 239 -2.82 1.61 9.56
C TYR A 239 -2.24 0.56 8.61
N ILE A 240 -2.22 0.82 7.30
CA ILE A 240 -1.79 -0.14 6.27
C ILE A 240 -0.35 -0.63 6.54
N PRO A 241 0.65 0.26 6.73
CA PRO A 241 2.02 -0.18 6.99
C PRO A 241 2.16 -1.02 8.27
N PHE A 242 1.40 -0.71 9.32
CA PHE A 242 1.52 -1.40 10.62
C PHE A 242 0.74 -2.71 10.71
N VAL A 243 -0.47 -2.75 10.15
CA VAL A 243 -1.39 -3.89 10.33
C VAL A 243 -1.32 -4.85 9.17
N ASP A 244 -1.31 -4.33 7.94
CA ASP A 244 -1.43 -5.17 6.75
C ASP A 244 -0.04 -5.59 6.23
N ILE A 245 0.90 -4.64 6.16
CA ILE A 245 2.18 -4.88 5.49
C ILE A 245 3.29 -5.39 6.43
N LEU A 246 3.37 -4.89 7.67
CA LEU A 246 4.42 -5.31 8.62
C LEU A 246 4.51 -6.85 8.82
N PRO A 247 3.39 -7.61 8.85
CA PRO A 247 3.44 -9.07 8.90
C PRO A 247 4.15 -9.72 7.71
N GLU A 248 4.10 -9.12 6.52
CA GLU A 248 4.72 -9.64 5.29
C GLU A 248 6.24 -9.52 5.31
N LEU A 249 6.76 -8.48 5.98
CA LEU A 249 8.20 -8.25 6.15
C LEU A 249 8.84 -9.20 7.18
N LYS A 250 8.06 -10.07 7.82
CA LYS A 250 8.56 -10.99 8.84
C LYS A 250 9.56 -12.00 8.26
N ILE A 251 10.79 -11.96 8.78
CA ILE A 251 11.85 -12.89 8.40
C ILE A 251 11.82 -14.12 9.31
N ASN A 252 11.74 -15.31 8.71
CA ASN A 252 11.78 -16.56 9.47
C ASN A 252 13.22 -16.91 9.88
N LYS A 253 13.42 -17.30 11.15
CA LYS A 253 14.74 -17.66 11.70
C LYS A 253 15.44 -18.80 10.93
N LYS A 254 14.65 -19.69 10.31
CA LYS A 254 15.13 -20.85 9.55
C LYS A 254 15.50 -20.55 8.10
N GLU A 255 15.25 -19.34 7.60
CA GLU A 255 15.62 -18.97 6.24
C GLU A 255 17.13 -18.77 6.07
N GLU A 256 17.69 -19.35 5.01
CA GLU A 256 19.13 -19.28 4.71
C GLU A 256 19.62 -17.85 4.47
N LYS A 257 18.81 -17.00 3.80
CA LYS A 257 19.18 -15.63 3.40
C LYS A 257 18.62 -14.54 4.31
N LYS A 258 18.30 -14.86 5.57
CA LYS A 258 17.65 -13.94 6.52
C LYS A 258 18.33 -12.58 6.66
N TRP A 259 19.67 -12.55 6.71
CA TRP A 259 20.42 -11.30 6.85
C TRP A 259 20.41 -10.45 5.58
N LEU A 260 20.37 -11.08 4.40
CA LEU A 260 20.24 -10.38 3.13
C LEU A 260 18.83 -9.77 3.00
N ARG A 261 17.79 -10.52 3.35
CA ARG A 261 16.41 -9.99 3.41
C ARG A 261 16.33 -8.81 4.37
N PHE A 262 16.88 -8.95 5.57
CA PHE A 262 16.92 -7.88 6.55
C PHE A 262 17.62 -6.62 6.00
N ALA A 263 18.79 -6.78 5.39
CA ALA A 263 19.51 -5.66 4.79
C ALA A 263 18.71 -4.98 3.67
N VAL A 264 18.10 -5.77 2.77
CA VAL A 264 17.29 -5.26 1.66
C VAL A 264 16.06 -4.50 2.16
N GLN A 265 15.37 -5.01 3.18
CA GLN A 265 14.24 -4.33 3.81
C GLN A 265 14.66 -2.99 4.43
N ASN A 266 15.78 -2.96 5.18
CA ASN A 266 16.28 -1.71 5.77
C ASN A 266 16.73 -0.70 4.71
N ILE A 267 17.34 -1.16 3.61
CA ILE A 267 17.69 -0.29 2.48
C ILE A 267 16.43 0.28 1.83
N GLY A 268 15.39 -0.54 1.65
CA GLY A 268 14.08 -0.09 1.16
C GLY A 268 13.47 0.97 2.07
N MET A 269 13.40 0.72 3.38
CA MET A 269 12.89 1.70 4.34
C MET A 269 13.69 3.01 4.31
N LEU A 270 15.02 2.93 4.36
CA LEU A 270 15.87 4.12 4.34
C LEU A 270 15.69 4.91 3.04
N ALA A 271 15.64 4.22 1.89
CA ALA A 271 15.41 4.87 0.61
C ALA A 271 14.05 5.58 0.58
N GLY A 272 12.99 4.96 1.11
CA GLY A 272 11.65 5.55 1.16
C GLY A 272 11.60 6.79 2.03
N PHE A 273 12.18 6.70 3.23
CA PHE A 273 12.29 7.84 4.13
C PHE A 273 13.07 9.01 3.50
N VAL A 274 14.20 8.72 2.83
CA VAL A 274 15.00 9.74 2.15
C VAL A 274 14.23 10.37 0.99
N ILE A 275 13.55 9.58 0.16
CA ILE A 275 12.74 10.07 -0.96
C ILE A 275 11.68 11.05 -0.43
N MET A 276 10.93 10.67 0.60
CA MET A 276 9.88 11.54 1.16
C MET A 276 10.46 12.76 1.86
N THR A 277 11.61 12.63 2.53
CA THR A 277 12.28 13.80 3.15
C THR A 277 12.76 14.79 2.08
N VAL A 278 13.29 14.30 0.95
CA VAL A 278 13.71 15.16 -0.16
C VAL A 278 12.52 15.88 -0.78
N ILE A 279 11.39 15.18 -0.96
CA ILE A 279 10.14 15.80 -1.45
C ILE A 279 9.66 16.87 -0.46
N GLY A 280 9.56 16.56 0.83
CA GLY A 280 9.12 17.53 1.85
C GLY A 280 10.06 18.72 2.04
N ILE A 281 11.37 18.55 1.84
CA ILE A 281 12.32 19.69 1.83
C ILE A 281 12.10 20.56 0.57
N ALA A 282 11.83 19.94 -0.58
CA ALA A 282 11.56 20.66 -1.82
C ALA A 282 10.22 21.43 -1.77
N GLU A 283 9.27 20.99 -0.95
CA GLU A 283 8.02 21.70 -0.65
C GLU A 283 8.22 22.94 0.23
N GLY A 284 9.12 22.86 1.22
CA GLY A 284 9.31 23.92 2.22
C GLY A 284 10.30 25.03 1.84
N GLY A 285 10.89 25.00 0.64
CA GLY A 285 11.94 25.95 0.19
C GLY A 285 11.55 26.78 -1.02
#